data_AF-A0A015U526-F1
#
_entry.id   AF-A0A015U526-F1
#
_cell.length_a   1.000
_cell.length_b   1.000
_cell.length_c   1.000
_cell.angle_alpha   90.00
_cell.angle_beta   90.00
_cell.angle_gamma   90.00
#
_symmetry.space_group_name_H-M   'P 1'
#
loop_
_entity.id
_entity.type
_entity.pdbx_description
1 polymer ?
#
loop_
_entity_poly.entity_id
_entity_poly.type
_entity_poly.pdbx_seq_one_letter_code
_entity_poly.pdbx_strand_id
1 'polypeptide(L)' 'MESVRESMIAGNEVFLRGFGSFIIKQRAEKKARNISKNTTIVIPAHSVPAFKPAKTFLDAVKEGK' A
#
# COMPACT_ATOMS: atom_id res chain seq x y z
N MET A 1 -12.01 9.77 7.13
CA MET A 1 -11.25 8.96 6.15
C MET A 1 -11.14 9.63 4.79
N GLU A 2 -12.00 10.60 4.46
CA GLU A 2 -11.91 11.40 3.22
C GLU A 2 -10.57 12.13 3.08
N SER A 3 -10.11 12.82 4.13
CA SER A 3 -8.84 13.55 4.13
C SER A 3 -7.62 12.67 3.81
N VAL A 4 -7.60 11.43 4.30
CA VAL A 4 -6.54 10.45 4.00
C VAL A 4 -6.62 10.04 2.53
N ARG A 5 -7.83 9.78 2.02
CA ARG A 5 -8.08 9.40 0.62
C ARG A 5 -7.65 10.51 -0.34
N GLU A 6 -8.05 11.74 -0.07
CA GLU A 6 -7.71 12.92 -0.89
C GLU A 6 -6.21 13.17 -0.90
N SER A 7 -5.56 13.10 0.27
CA SER A 7 -4.10 13.25 0.37
C SER A 7 -3.37 12.19 -0.46
N MET A 8 -3.80 10.94 -0.40
CA MET A 8 -3.19 9.84 -1.17
C MET A 8 -3.46 9.96 -2.68
N ILE A 9 -4.65 10.43 -3.08
CA ILE A 9 -4.94 10.73 -4.49
C ILE A 9 -4.05 11.87 -5.00
N ALA A 10 -3.80 12.87 -4.16
CA ALA A 10 -2.91 13.99 -4.47
C ALA A 10 -1.41 13.62 -4.50
N GLY A 11 -1.05 12.37 -4.20
CA GLY A 11 0.34 11.92 -4.20
C GLY A 11 1.07 12.14 -2.87
N ASN A 12 0.37 12.59 -1.83
CA ASN A 12 0.96 12.88 -0.53
C ASN A 12 0.92 11.68 0.40
N GLU A 13 2.00 11.49 1.16
CA GLU A 13 2.07 10.49 2.21
C GLU A 13 1.41 10.99 3.50
N VAL A 14 0.71 10.10 4.21
CA VAL A 14 0.00 10.45 5.44
C VAL A 14 0.63 9.71 6.62
N PHE A 15 1.11 10.45 7.60
CA PHE A 15 1.74 9.90 8.81
C PHE A 15 0.81 10.04 10.00
N LEU A 16 0.34 8.91 10.53
CA LEU A 16 -0.49 8.85 11.73
C LEU A 16 0.34 8.32 12.90
N ARG A 17 0.65 9.20 13.85
CA ARG A 17 1.47 8.84 15.00
C ARG A 17 0.80 7.76 15.84
N GLY A 18 1.57 6.73 16.20
CA GLY A 18 1.07 5.58 16.96
C GLY A 18 0.35 4.51 16.13
N PHE A 19 -0.19 4.85 14.96
CA PHE A 19 -0.94 3.94 14.10
C PHE A 19 -0.12 3.41 12.92
N GLY A 20 0.48 4.30 12.13
CA GLY A 20 1.24 3.92 10.95
C GLY A 20 1.31 5.02 9.89
N SER A 21 1.78 4.67 8.71
CA SER A 21 1.97 5.59 7.60
C SER A 21 1.36 5.03 6.34
N PHE A 22 0.62 5.85 5.61
CA PHE A 22 0.15 5.54 4.27
C PHE A 22 1.13 6.15 3.28
N ILE A 23 1.74 5.28 2.47
CA ILE A 23 2.79 5.64 1.51
C ILE A 23 2.39 5.19 0.11
N ILE A 24 2.91 5.87 -0.90
CA ILE A 24 2.67 5.53 -2.31
C ILE A 24 3.92 4.85 -2.84
N LYS A 25 3.83 3.55 -3.09
CA LYS A 25 4.96 2.75 -3.61
C LYS A 25 4.92 2.71 -5.12
N GLN A 26 6.04 3.05 -5.76
CA GLN A 26 6.23 2.79 -7.18
C GLN A 26 6.57 1.31 -7.38
N ARG A 27 5.73 0.60 -8.16
CA ARG A 27 6.01 -0.77 -8.61
C ARG A 27 6.60 -0.69 -10.00
N ALA A 28 7.77 -1.33 -10.16
CA ALA A 28 8.38 -1.52 -11.46
C ALA A 28 7.51 -2.43 -12.33
N GLU A 29 7.70 -2.30 -13.64
CA GLU A 29 7.10 -3.19 -14.62
C GLU A 29 7.49 -4.64 -14.32
N LYS A 30 6.50 -5.54 -14.41
CA LYS A 30 6.74 -6.97 -14.21
C LYS A 30 5.90 -7.81 -15.13
N LYS A 31 6.41 -8.99 -15.46
CA LYS A 31 5.66 -10.02 -16.17
C LYS A 31 4.83 -10.82 -15.16
N ALA A 32 3.54 -10.98 -15.42
CA ALA A 32 2.62 -11.80 -14.64
C ALA A 32 1.95 -12.84 -15.55
N ARG A 33 1.48 -13.93 -14.97
CA ARG A 33 0.77 -14.98 -15.72
C ARG A 33 -0.73 -14.87 -15.48
N ASN A 34 -1.51 -14.84 -16.56
CA ASN A 34 -2.95 -15.01 -16.48
C ASN A 34 -3.25 -16.51 -16.39
N ILE A 35 -3.69 -16.97 -15.20
CA ILE A 35 -3.95 -18.39 -14.93
C ILE A 35 -5.09 -18.93 -15.82
N SER A 36 -6.12 -18.12 -16.07
CA SER A 36 -7.29 -18.55 -16.84
C SER A 36 -7.02 -18.71 -18.34
N LYS A 37 -6.18 -17.84 -18.92
CA LYS A 37 -5.85 -17.86 -20.36
C LYS A 37 -4.51 -18.52 -20.66
N ASN A 38 -3.78 -18.93 -19.62
CA ASN A 38 -2.43 -19.48 -19.69
C ASN A 38 -1.41 -18.61 -20.44
N THR A 39 -1.63 -17.29 -20.48
CA THR A 39 -0.79 -16.33 -21.18
C THR A 39 0.06 -15.51 -20.21
N THR A 40 1.20 -15.00 -20.71
CA THR A 40 2.01 -14.03 -19.97
C THR A 40 1.55 -12.63 -20.34
N ILE A 41 1.30 -11.79 -19.34
CA ILE A 41 0.95 -10.38 -19.48
C ILE A 41 2.05 -9.51 -18.88
N VAL A 42 2.30 -8.37 -19.49
CA VAL A 42 3.19 -7.33 -18.94
C VAL A 42 2.33 -6.36 -18.15
N ILE A 43 2.65 -6.19 -16.87
CA ILE A 43 2.01 -5.19 -16.01
C ILE A 43 2.94 -3.98 -15.97
N PRO A 44 2.53 -2.82 -16.53
CA PRO A 44 3.36 -1.63 -16.58
C PRO A 44 3.69 -1.11 -15.18
N ALA A 45 4.71 -0.26 -15.10
CA ALA A 45 5.04 0.42 -13.86
C ALA A 45 3.85 1.25 -13.37
N HIS A 46 3.50 1.13 -12.09
CA HIS A 46 2.34 1.82 -11.53
C HIS A 46 2.53 2.11 -10.05
N SER A 47 1.85 3.13 -9.57
CA SER A 47 1.85 3.53 -8.17
C SER A 47 0.76 2.78 -7.42
N VAL A 48 1.10 2.24 -6.25
CA VAL A 48 0.13 1.57 -5.37
C VAL A 48 0.16 2.17 -3.97
N PRO A 49 -1.02 2.44 -3.38
CA PRO A 49 -1.11 2.81 -1.97
C PRO A 49 -0.68 1.61 -1.11
N ALA A 50 0.11 1.87 -0.07
CA ALA A 50 0.53 0.87 0.91
C ALA A 50 0.48 1.44 2.33
N PHE A 51 -0.01 0.65 3.27
CA PHE A 51 0.04 0.99 4.69
C PHE A 51 1.26 0.34 5.36
N LYS A 52 2.02 1.13 6.11
CA LYS A 52 3.12 0.70 6.96
C LYS A 52 2.70 0.91 8.42
N PRO A 53 2.32 -0.15 9.15
CA PRO A 53 1.90 -0.01 10.54
C PRO A 53 3.06 0.46 11.42
N ALA A 54 2.74 1.26 12.44
CA ALA A 54 3.70 1.65 13.46
C ALA A 54 4.05 0.46 14.36
N LYS A 55 5.25 0.47 14.93
CA LYS A 55 5.68 -0.57 15.88
C LYS A 55 4.71 -0.70 17.06
N THR A 56 4.29 0.43 17.62
CA THR A 56 3.30 0.49 18.70
C THR A 56 1.98 -0.18 18.35
N PHE A 57 1.50 -0.02 17.11
CA PHE A 57 0.28 -0.65 16.64
C PHE A 57 0.46 -2.16 16.43
N LEU A 58 1.59 -2.58 15.85
CA LEU A 58 1.92 -4.00 15.71
C LEU A 58 2.02 -4.70 17.07
N ASP A 59 2.64 -4.06 18.05
CA ASP A 59 2.81 -4.60 19.40
C ASP A 59 1.44 -4.71 20.11
N ALA A 60 0.59 -3.68 20.01
CA ALA A 60 -0.78 -3.73 20.54
C ALA A 60 -1.62 -4.87 19.92
N VAL A 61 -1.55 -5.05 18.59
CA VAL A 61 -2.28 -6.12 17.88
C VAL A 61 -1.79 -7.51 18.31
N LYS A 62 -0.49 -7.68 18.57
CA LYS A 62 0.06 -8.95 19.07
C LYS A 62 -0.37 -9.26 20.50
N GLU A 63 -0.47 -8.23 21.34
CA GLU A 63 -0.89 -8.36 22.74
C GLU A 63 -2.41 -8.49 22.90
N GLY A 64 -3.18 -8.30 21.82
CA GLY A 64 -4.64 -8.44 21.82
C GLY A 64 -5.38 -7.39 22.66
N LYS A 65 -4.73 -6.24 22.91
CA LYS A 65 -5.30 -5.09 23.62
C LYS A 65 -5.70 -3.98 22.67
#